data_AF-A0A177LM58-F1
#
_entry.id   AF-A0A177LM58-F1
#
_cell.length_a   1.000
_cell.length_b   1.000
_cell.length_c   1.000
_cell.angle_alpha   90.00
_cell.angle_beta   90.00
_cell.angle_gamma   90.00
#
_symmetry.space_group_name_H-M   'P 1'
#
loop_
_entity.id
_entity.type
_entity.pdbx_description
1 polymer ?
#
loop_
_entity_poly.entity_id
_entity_poly.type
_entity_poly.pdbx_seq_one_letter_code
_entity_poly.pdbx_strand_id
1 'polypeptide(L)'
;MLKNFPIIIVCIFIFLSCKKNTNAQDFSAKKELRNDTLEVNYYSNKKIKDVLLSEYKGEKNVKLFFSQNGVLTSKTTNFNEYPQINSEYNGNGKVIHQWTEGDIGGCIGVKGKEFFWDNQGILIKEIIHESTNASCSEKIIIRKEKEYYNNSKTIKTIKNFHESYEGSEDCPCGEWLNYNKNGNLIGKKIYTSCEELPICTMDVSASNEAISEKWIGSYKLIIQGKGSREGNQYNVNLNINKDNVIFELDGYQVYQNFILSATENNNEIQLTYKESIDDTKSWALEKTKNFGVITHSNDKYIWSSPYLDISFTDGKKNQYVLKK
;
A
#
# COMPACT_ATOMS: atom_id res chain seq x y z
N MET A 1 -87.17 31.76 -27.61
CA MET A 1 -88.03 30.58 -27.47
C MET A 1 -87.22 29.48 -26.81
N LEU A 2 -87.76 28.94 -25.71
CA LEU A 2 -87.18 27.89 -24.86
C LEU A 2 -87.18 26.49 -25.52
N LYS A 3 -86.42 25.60 -24.88
CA LYS A 3 -86.53 24.12 -24.73
C LYS A 3 -85.43 23.36 -25.46
N ASN A 4 -84.78 22.32 -24.91
CA ASN A 4 -84.79 21.65 -23.61
C ASN A 4 -83.57 20.70 -23.58
N PHE A 5 -82.99 20.51 -22.40
CA PHE A 5 -82.07 19.42 -22.02
C PHE A 5 -82.79 18.05 -22.05
N PRO A 6 -82.07 16.91 -22.07
CA PRO A 6 -81.82 16.23 -20.79
C PRO A 6 -80.42 15.61 -20.62
N ILE A 7 -79.97 15.71 -19.37
CA ILE A 7 -78.92 14.95 -18.70
C ILE A 7 -79.43 13.53 -18.48
N ILE A 8 -78.59 12.51 -18.74
CA ILE A 8 -78.76 11.17 -18.17
C ILE A 8 -77.48 10.83 -17.40
N ILE A 9 -77.59 10.95 -16.08
CA ILE A 9 -76.80 10.28 -15.06
C ILE A 9 -77.62 9.07 -14.63
N VAL A 10 -77.09 7.84 -14.70
CA VAL A 10 -77.46 6.76 -13.76
C VAL A 10 -76.27 5.82 -13.56
N CYS A 11 -75.85 5.76 -12.30
CA CYS A 11 -74.92 4.83 -11.67
C CYS A 11 -75.44 3.37 -11.65
N ILE A 12 -74.56 2.44 -11.25
CA ILE A 12 -74.77 1.32 -10.30
C ILE A 12 -73.88 0.13 -10.74
N PHE A 13 -72.70 -0.08 -10.14
CA PHE A 13 -72.40 -0.81 -8.89
C PHE A 13 -72.94 -2.25 -8.85
N ILE A 14 -72.00 -3.21 -8.69
CA ILE A 14 -72.00 -4.30 -7.68
C ILE A 14 -71.68 -5.72 -8.20
N PHE A 15 -70.48 -6.16 -7.77
CA PHE A 15 -70.06 -7.44 -7.18
C PHE A 15 -70.05 -8.76 -7.97
N LEU A 16 -68.92 -9.45 -7.77
CA LEU A 16 -68.66 -10.87 -7.48
C LEU A 16 -67.51 -11.38 -8.37
N SER A 17 -66.49 -12.08 -7.92
CA SER A 17 -66.04 -12.49 -6.59
C SER A 17 -64.62 -13.08 -6.74
N CYS A 18 -63.89 -13.12 -5.63
CA CYS A 18 -62.50 -13.54 -5.53
C CYS A 18 -62.20 -14.96 -6.06
N LYS A 19 -61.00 -15.15 -6.62
CA LYS A 19 -60.23 -16.37 -6.36
C LYS A 19 -58.75 -16.04 -6.17
N LYS A 20 -58.28 -16.16 -4.94
CA LYS A 20 -56.86 -16.29 -4.61
C LYS A 20 -56.31 -17.51 -5.37
N ASN A 21 -55.24 -17.33 -6.11
CA ASN A 21 -54.28 -18.40 -6.34
C ASN A 21 -52.88 -17.84 -6.16
N THR A 22 -52.32 -18.07 -4.98
CA THR A 22 -50.89 -18.00 -4.73
C THR A 22 -50.23 -19.11 -5.53
N ASN A 23 -49.49 -18.77 -6.58
CA ASN A 23 -48.41 -19.62 -7.07
C ASN A 23 -47.37 -18.76 -7.79
N ALA A 24 -46.16 -18.82 -7.26
CA ALA A 24 -44.89 -18.43 -7.84
C ALA A 24 -44.92 -17.18 -8.74
N GLN A 25 -44.73 -16.01 -8.12
CA GLN A 25 -44.15 -14.89 -8.84
C GLN A 25 -42.69 -15.29 -9.13
N ASP A 26 -42.51 -15.87 -10.30
CA ASP A 26 -41.22 -16.14 -10.90
C ASP A 26 -40.50 -14.80 -11.00
N PHE A 27 -39.57 -14.54 -10.07
CA PHE A 27 -38.63 -13.42 -10.14
C PHE A 27 -37.59 -13.73 -11.24
N SER A 28 -38.05 -14.10 -12.42
CA SER A 28 -37.30 -13.90 -13.65
C SER A 28 -37.36 -12.39 -13.89
N ALA A 29 -36.45 -11.66 -13.25
CA ALA A 29 -35.99 -10.40 -13.77
C ALA A 29 -35.60 -10.67 -15.23
N LYS A 30 -36.49 -10.33 -16.16
CA LYS A 30 -36.15 -10.21 -17.58
C LYS A 30 -35.08 -9.14 -17.62
N LYS A 31 -33.83 -9.60 -17.53
CA LYS A 31 -32.63 -8.80 -17.70
C LYS A 31 -32.67 -8.44 -19.18
N GLU A 32 -33.31 -7.32 -19.50
CA GLU A 32 -33.16 -6.68 -20.80
C GLU A 32 -31.66 -6.40 -20.95
N LEU A 33 -30.97 -7.32 -21.61
CA LEU A 33 -29.61 -7.10 -22.06
C LEU A 33 -29.72 -5.96 -23.07
N ARG A 34 -29.24 -4.77 -22.69
CA ARG A 34 -29.09 -3.67 -23.65
C ARG A 34 -28.16 -4.15 -24.76
N ASN A 35 -28.47 -3.79 -26.01
CA ASN A 35 -27.69 -4.10 -27.22
C ASN A 35 -26.20 -3.70 -27.12
N ASP A 36 -25.85 -2.92 -26.10
CA ASP A 36 -24.50 -2.41 -25.86
C ASP A 36 -23.65 -3.37 -25.00
N THR A 37 -24.21 -4.50 -24.52
CA THR A 37 -23.50 -5.48 -23.68
C THR A 37 -22.72 -6.46 -24.53
N LEU A 38 -21.39 -6.37 -24.48
CA LEU A 38 -20.49 -7.23 -25.25
C LEU A 38 -20.22 -8.56 -24.54
N GLU A 39 -19.98 -8.52 -23.23
CA GLU A 39 -19.62 -9.71 -22.45
C GLU A 39 -20.10 -9.61 -21.00
N VAL A 40 -20.49 -10.73 -20.40
CA VAL A 40 -20.82 -10.82 -18.97
C VAL A 40 -20.17 -12.05 -18.38
N ASN A 41 -19.33 -11.84 -17.36
CA ASN A 41 -18.68 -12.88 -16.60
C ASN A 41 -19.33 -13.05 -15.24
N TYR A 42 -19.35 -14.28 -14.73
CA TYR A 42 -20.03 -14.63 -13.48
C TYR A 42 -19.08 -15.32 -12.50
N TYR A 43 -19.35 -15.14 -11.21
CA TYR A 43 -18.81 -15.98 -10.14
C TYR A 43 -19.47 -17.36 -10.14
N SER A 44 -18.88 -18.30 -9.38
CA SER A 44 -19.45 -19.65 -9.18
C SER A 44 -20.86 -19.63 -8.59
N ASN A 45 -21.20 -18.62 -7.79
CA ASN A 45 -22.55 -18.40 -7.25
C ASN A 45 -23.52 -17.72 -8.24
N LYS A 46 -23.15 -17.64 -9.53
CA LYS A 46 -23.92 -17.03 -10.63
C LYS A 46 -24.18 -15.52 -10.49
N LYS A 47 -23.54 -14.83 -9.53
CA LYS A 47 -23.56 -13.37 -9.49
C LYS A 47 -22.58 -12.81 -10.52
N ILE A 48 -22.88 -11.61 -11.02
CA ILE A 48 -22.03 -10.91 -12.00
C ILE A 48 -20.69 -10.60 -11.35
N LYS A 49 -19.60 -10.96 -12.04
CA LYS A 49 -18.22 -10.64 -11.69
C LYS A 49 -17.77 -9.39 -12.43
N ASP A 50 -17.94 -9.38 -13.75
CA ASP A 50 -17.64 -8.23 -14.58
C ASP A 50 -18.53 -8.18 -15.83
N VAL A 51 -18.69 -6.97 -16.38
CA VAL A 51 -19.48 -6.69 -17.58
C VAL A 51 -18.65 -5.81 -18.50
N LEU A 52 -18.54 -6.21 -19.76
CA LEU A 52 -17.99 -5.38 -20.84
C LEU A 52 -19.13 -4.76 -21.64
N LEU A 53 -19.09 -3.44 -21.76
CA LEU A 53 -20.08 -2.62 -22.44
C LEU A 53 -19.38 -1.82 -23.55
N SER A 54 -20.00 -1.76 -24.73
CA SER A 54 -19.55 -0.87 -25.80
C SER A 54 -19.76 0.61 -25.43
N GLU A 55 -20.81 0.92 -24.67
CA GLU A 55 -21.06 2.24 -24.09
C GLU A 55 -21.75 2.17 -22.73
N TYR A 56 -21.37 3.04 -21.80
CA TYR A 56 -22.03 3.22 -20.51
C TYR A 56 -21.98 4.69 -20.07
N LYS A 57 -23.16 5.33 -19.95
CA LYS A 57 -23.28 6.74 -19.54
C LYS A 57 -22.45 7.71 -20.40
N GLY A 58 -22.36 7.46 -21.71
CA GLY A 58 -21.58 8.26 -22.66
C GLY A 58 -20.08 7.91 -22.72
N GLU A 59 -19.60 7.00 -21.89
CA GLU A 59 -18.23 6.48 -21.95
C GLU A 59 -18.20 5.23 -22.85
N LYS A 60 -17.19 5.11 -23.72
CA LYS A 60 -17.02 3.98 -24.64
C LYS A 60 -16.12 2.90 -24.05
N ASN A 61 -16.32 1.65 -24.51
CA ASN A 61 -15.52 0.48 -24.13
C ASN A 61 -15.37 0.39 -22.61
N VAL A 62 -16.47 0.25 -21.89
CA VAL A 62 -16.49 0.30 -20.43
C VAL A 62 -16.48 -1.11 -19.87
N LYS A 63 -15.54 -1.39 -18.96
CA LYS A 63 -15.52 -2.62 -18.17
C LYS A 63 -15.88 -2.30 -16.72
N LEU A 64 -16.92 -2.95 -16.20
CA LEU A 64 -17.41 -2.80 -14.84
C LEU A 64 -17.09 -4.07 -14.04
N PHE A 65 -16.55 -3.93 -12.84
CA PHE A 65 -16.23 -5.04 -11.95
C PHE A 65 -17.08 -4.97 -10.68
N PHE A 66 -17.57 -6.11 -10.22
CA PHE A 66 -18.48 -6.23 -9.08
C PHE A 66 -17.92 -7.22 -8.07
N SER A 67 -18.11 -6.92 -6.79
CA SER A 67 -17.88 -7.87 -5.70
C SER A 67 -18.87 -9.05 -5.76
N GLN A 68 -18.60 -10.11 -5.00
CA GLN A 68 -19.55 -11.22 -4.81
C GLN A 68 -20.89 -10.80 -4.17
N ASN A 69 -21.00 -9.58 -3.65
CA ASN A 69 -22.26 -9.03 -3.14
C ASN A 69 -23.01 -8.18 -4.17
N GLY A 70 -22.48 -8.05 -5.39
CA GLY A 70 -23.07 -7.27 -6.47
C GLY A 70 -22.78 -5.77 -6.39
N VAL A 71 -21.90 -5.34 -5.48
CA VAL A 71 -21.47 -3.94 -5.35
C VAL A 71 -20.36 -3.67 -6.37
N LEU A 72 -20.46 -2.58 -7.14
CA LEU A 72 -19.42 -2.12 -8.06
C LEU A 72 -18.13 -1.81 -7.28
N THR A 73 -17.02 -2.42 -7.67
CA THR A 73 -15.71 -2.24 -7.03
C THR A 73 -14.75 -1.43 -7.90
N SER A 74 -14.82 -1.59 -9.22
CA SER A 74 -14.00 -0.81 -10.14
C SER A 74 -14.67 -0.63 -11.52
N LYS A 75 -14.20 0.39 -12.24
CA LYS A 75 -14.59 0.75 -13.60
C LYS A 75 -13.34 1.08 -14.40
N THR A 76 -13.24 0.51 -15.60
CA THR A 76 -12.28 0.93 -16.62
C THR A 76 -13.04 1.51 -17.80
N THR A 77 -12.65 2.69 -18.25
CA THR A 77 -13.16 3.30 -19.49
C THR A 77 -12.08 3.24 -20.55
N ASN A 78 -12.49 3.23 -21.82
CA ASN A 78 -11.59 2.97 -22.94
C ASN A 78 -10.88 1.61 -22.85
N PHE A 79 -11.53 0.59 -22.28
CA PHE A 79 -10.97 -0.75 -22.12
C PHE A 79 -10.48 -1.30 -23.47
N ASN A 80 -9.29 -1.91 -23.47
CA ASN A 80 -8.52 -2.34 -24.66
C ASN A 80 -7.99 -1.21 -25.57
N GLU A 81 -8.13 0.05 -25.19
CA GLU A 81 -7.58 1.20 -25.92
C GLU A 81 -6.83 2.12 -24.94
N TYR A 82 -5.59 2.52 -25.27
CA TYR A 82 -4.82 3.40 -24.41
C TYR A 82 -4.99 4.88 -24.83
N PRO A 83 -5.10 5.83 -23.90
CA PRO A 83 -5.05 5.62 -22.45
C PRO A 83 -6.35 5.04 -21.89
N GLN A 84 -6.23 4.16 -20.88
CA GLN A 84 -7.35 3.66 -20.09
C GLN A 84 -7.51 4.52 -18.84
N ILE A 85 -8.75 4.84 -18.46
CA ILE A 85 -9.02 5.51 -17.18
C ILE A 85 -9.67 4.50 -16.26
N ASN A 86 -8.99 4.25 -15.14
CA ASN A 86 -9.40 3.30 -14.13
C ASN A 86 -9.92 4.05 -12.90
N SER A 87 -10.95 3.49 -12.26
CA SER A 87 -11.54 4.04 -11.04
C SER A 87 -11.93 2.91 -10.09
N GLU A 88 -11.63 3.07 -8.82
CA GLU A 88 -12.07 2.19 -7.74
C GLU A 88 -13.13 2.86 -6.88
N TYR A 89 -14.07 2.04 -6.37
CA TYR A 89 -15.22 2.50 -5.62
C TYR A 89 -15.28 1.82 -4.25
N ASN A 90 -15.69 2.58 -3.24
CA ASN A 90 -16.04 2.01 -1.94
C ASN A 90 -17.45 1.38 -1.94
N GLY A 91 -17.82 0.75 -0.83
CA GLY A 91 -19.12 0.09 -0.67
C GLY A 91 -20.35 0.99 -0.84
N ASN A 92 -20.18 2.32 -0.77
CA ASN A 92 -21.23 3.30 -0.99
C ASN A 92 -21.28 3.82 -2.44
N GLY A 93 -20.46 3.27 -3.33
CA GLY A 93 -20.39 3.67 -4.74
C GLY A 93 -19.68 5.00 -4.99
N LYS A 94 -18.91 5.51 -4.02
CA LYS A 94 -18.05 6.70 -4.21
C LYS A 94 -16.68 6.28 -4.71
N VAL A 95 -16.11 7.06 -5.63
CA VAL A 95 -14.74 6.87 -6.12
C VAL A 95 -13.76 7.13 -4.97
N ILE A 96 -12.81 6.22 -4.77
CA ILE A 96 -11.74 6.32 -3.75
C ILE A 96 -10.34 6.36 -4.36
N HIS A 97 -10.19 5.92 -5.61
CA HIS A 97 -8.93 5.99 -6.34
C HIS A 97 -9.22 6.08 -7.85
N GLN A 98 -8.47 6.91 -8.56
CA GLN A 98 -8.55 7.04 -10.01
C GLN A 98 -7.16 7.27 -10.58
N TRP A 99 -6.82 6.52 -11.63
CA TRP A 99 -5.56 6.64 -12.34
C TRP A 99 -5.77 6.46 -13.85
N THR A 100 -4.78 6.88 -14.62
CA THR A 100 -4.75 6.69 -16.07
C THR A 100 -3.60 5.76 -16.42
N GLU A 101 -3.88 4.69 -17.15
CA GLU A 101 -2.86 3.83 -17.73
C GLU A 101 -2.67 4.20 -19.20
N GLY A 102 -1.42 4.18 -19.66
CA GLY A 102 -1.14 4.48 -21.05
C GLY A 102 0.20 3.93 -21.49
N ASP A 103 0.47 4.07 -22.79
CA ASP A 103 1.80 3.84 -23.32
C ASP A 103 2.75 4.91 -22.76
N ILE A 104 3.75 4.41 -22.05
CA ILE A 104 4.94 5.13 -21.65
C ILE A 104 6.07 4.38 -22.35
N GLY A 105 6.57 4.91 -23.48
CA GLY A 105 7.78 4.44 -24.17
C GLY A 105 7.81 2.94 -24.51
N GLY A 106 6.69 2.39 -24.99
CA GLY A 106 6.55 0.99 -25.40
C GLY A 106 5.99 0.05 -24.33
N CYS A 107 5.73 0.56 -23.12
CA CYS A 107 5.18 -0.21 -22.02
C CYS A 107 3.93 0.44 -21.44
N ILE A 108 3.07 -0.39 -20.82
CA ILE A 108 1.86 0.08 -20.18
C ILE A 108 2.18 0.41 -18.72
N GLY A 109 1.95 1.65 -18.32
CA GLY A 109 2.12 2.09 -16.95
C GLY A 109 1.18 3.22 -16.58
N VAL A 110 1.20 3.61 -15.30
CA VAL A 110 0.43 4.75 -14.80
C VAL A 110 1.04 6.05 -15.32
N LYS A 111 0.22 6.88 -15.97
CA LYS A 111 0.64 8.13 -16.59
C LYS A 111 -0.05 9.33 -15.96
N GLY A 112 0.71 10.40 -15.77
CA GLY A 112 0.17 11.69 -15.35
C GLY A 112 -0.19 11.68 -13.87
N LYS A 113 -1.48 11.67 -13.53
CA LYS A 113 -1.93 11.85 -12.15
C LYS A 113 -2.78 10.70 -11.65
N GLU A 114 -2.56 10.35 -10.40
CA GLU A 114 -3.48 9.56 -9.59
C GLU A 114 -4.09 10.43 -8.50
N PHE A 115 -5.33 10.12 -8.18
CA PHE A 115 -6.09 10.80 -7.15
C PHE A 115 -6.69 9.78 -6.20
N PHE A 116 -6.59 10.06 -4.91
CA PHE A 116 -7.17 9.24 -3.86
C PHE A 116 -8.11 10.09 -3.02
N TRP A 117 -9.29 9.55 -2.75
CA TRP A 117 -10.31 10.19 -1.93
C TRP A 117 -10.64 9.34 -0.72
N ASP A 118 -11.05 9.98 0.37
CA ASP A 118 -11.62 9.30 1.51
C ASP A 118 -13.03 8.75 1.22
N ASN A 119 -13.63 8.10 2.21
CA ASN A 119 -14.97 7.51 2.07
C ASN A 119 -16.09 8.56 1.89
N GLN A 120 -15.79 9.83 2.13
CA GLN A 120 -16.70 10.95 1.97
C GLN A 120 -16.57 11.59 0.58
N GLY A 121 -15.52 11.26 -0.18
CA GLY A 121 -15.23 11.81 -1.51
C GLY A 121 -14.30 13.03 -1.46
N ILE A 122 -13.52 13.17 -0.40
CA ILE A 122 -12.61 14.29 -0.18
C ILE A 122 -11.19 13.86 -0.55
N LEU A 123 -10.50 14.67 -1.36
CA LEU A 123 -9.17 14.36 -1.85
C LEU A 123 -8.17 14.30 -0.68
N ILE A 124 -7.47 13.17 -0.54
CA ILE A 124 -6.50 12.93 0.54
C ILE A 124 -5.07 12.74 0.01
N LYS A 125 -4.91 12.29 -1.23
CA LYS A 125 -3.60 12.09 -1.85
C LYS A 125 -3.67 12.34 -3.36
N GLU A 126 -2.65 12.99 -3.89
CA GLU A 126 -2.38 13.13 -5.33
C GLU A 126 -0.99 12.57 -5.60
N ILE A 127 -0.86 11.72 -6.61
CA ILE A 127 0.43 11.22 -7.08
C ILE A 127 0.63 11.72 -8.51
N ILE A 128 1.80 12.26 -8.80
CA ILE A 128 2.18 12.73 -10.13
C ILE A 128 3.33 11.85 -10.61
N HIS A 129 3.15 11.25 -11.77
CA HIS A 129 4.13 10.42 -12.46
C HIS A 129 4.75 11.20 -13.61
N GLU A 130 6.02 11.51 -13.48
CA GLU A 130 6.82 12.15 -14.51
C GLU A 130 7.82 11.12 -15.06
N SER A 131 7.88 10.98 -16.38
CA SER A 131 8.82 10.06 -17.05
C SER A 131 9.74 10.85 -17.96
N THR A 132 11.02 10.51 -17.94
CA THR A 132 12.08 11.22 -18.67
C THR A 132 12.30 10.73 -20.13
N ASN A 133 11.60 9.65 -20.57
CA ASN A 133 11.68 8.98 -21.90
C ASN A 133 13.04 8.28 -22.20
N ALA A 134 13.21 7.22 -23.03
CA ALA A 134 12.59 6.86 -24.33
C ALA A 134 12.26 5.36 -24.55
N SER A 135 12.55 4.46 -23.60
CA SER A 135 12.32 3.01 -23.73
C SER A 135 11.80 2.40 -22.42
N CYS A 136 11.08 1.28 -22.48
CA CYS A 136 10.48 0.65 -21.31
C CYS A 136 11.46 0.21 -20.22
N SER A 137 12.66 -0.22 -20.62
CA SER A 137 13.70 -0.77 -19.73
C SER A 137 14.51 0.30 -18.99
N GLU A 138 14.44 1.57 -19.41
CA GLU A 138 15.28 2.66 -18.88
C GLU A 138 14.45 3.72 -18.14
N LYS A 139 13.21 3.40 -17.77
CA LYS A 139 12.28 4.37 -17.19
C LYS A 139 12.57 4.65 -15.74
N ILE A 140 13.22 5.79 -15.55
CA ILE A 140 13.08 6.63 -14.37
C ILE A 140 11.65 7.16 -14.37
N ILE A 141 10.85 6.68 -13.41
CA ILE A 141 9.58 7.31 -13.05
C ILE A 141 9.87 8.15 -11.81
N ILE A 142 9.75 9.47 -11.96
CA ILE A 142 9.75 10.37 -10.82
C ILE A 142 8.32 10.43 -10.31
N ARG A 143 8.10 9.84 -9.15
CA ARG A 143 6.81 9.85 -8.46
C ARG A 143 6.78 10.93 -7.41
N LYS A 144 5.94 11.94 -7.60
CA LYS A 144 5.71 13.01 -6.64
C LYS A 144 4.39 12.81 -5.92
N GLU A 145 4.45 12.52 -4.64
CA GLU A 145 3.29 12.35 -3.78
C GLU A 145 2.98 13.63 -3.00
N LYS A 146 1.71 14.00 -3.00
CA LYS A 146 1.15 15.06 -2.14
C LYS A 146 0.06 14.45 -1.27
N GLU A 147 0.21 14.55 0.04
CA GLU A 147 -0.88 14.25 0.97
C GLU A 147 -1.54 15.54 1.44
N TYR A 148 -2.85 15.49 1.67
CA TYR A 148 -3.64 16.61 2.15
C TYR A 148 -4.16 16.37 3.57
N TYR A 149 -4.38 17.45 4.32
CA TYR A 149 -5.13 17.35 5.57
C TYR A 149 -6.59 17.04 5.28
N ASN A 150 -7.19 16.21 6.12
CA ASN A 150 -8.60 15.82 5.94
C ASN A 150 -9.51 17.06 5.92
N ASN A 151 -10.50 17.05 5.02
CA ASN A 151 -11.43 18.17 4.78
C ASN A 151 -10.75 19.51 4.42
N SER A 152 -9.53 19.48 3.86
CA SER A 152 -8.77 20.68 3.53
C SER A 152 -8.07 20.56 2.18
N LYS A 153 -7.81 21.71 1.54
CA LYS A 153 -6.89 21.83 0.40
C LYS A 153 -5.44 22.06 0.85
N THR A 154 -5.20 22.18 2.16
CA THR A 154 -3.86 22.35 2.72
C THR A 154 -3.06 21.06 2.57
N ILE A 155 -1.92 21.17 1.90
CA ILE A 155 -0.93 20.09 1.78
C ILE A 155 -0.38 19.78 3.17
N LYS A 156 -0.27 18.50 3.49
CA LYS A 156 0.33 17.94 4.70
C LYS A 156 1.77 17.52 4.43
N THR A 157 2.00 16.78 3.36
CA THR A 157 3.34 16.33 2.95
C THR A 157 3.54 16.42 1.45
N ILE A 158 4.78 16.64 1.03
CA ILE A 158 5.26 16.43 -0.35
C ILE A 158 6.45 15.49 -0.26
N LYS A 159 6.43 14.41 -1.03
CA LYS A 159 7.53 13.45 -1.11
C LYS A 159 7.81 13.14 -2.58
N ASN A 160 9.08 12.96 -2.93
CA ASN A 160 9.47 12.50 -4.26
C ASN A 160 10.19 11.17 -4.14
N PHE A 161 9.91 10.31 -5.10
CA PHE A 161 10.49 9.00 -5.21
C PHE A 161 10.99 8.81 -6.64
N HIS A 162 12.06 8.05 -6.75
CA HIS A 162 12.57 7.52 -7.98
C HIS A 162 12.21 6.03 -8.04
N GLU A 163 11.51 5.63 -9.09
CA GLU A 163 11.06 4.25 -9.31
C GLU A 163 11.60 3.74 -10.64
N SER A 164 12.00 2.47 -10.66
CA SER A 164 12.21 1.75 -11.92
C SER A 164 10.92 1.05 -12.33
N TYR A 165 10.66 1.01 -13.64
CA TYR A 165 9.48 0.36 -14.21
C TYR A 165 9.34 -1.13 -13.83
N GLU A 166 10.45 -1.84 -13.55
CA GLU A 166 10.44 -3.27 -13.19
C GLU A 166 10.03 -3.54 -11.73
N GLY A 167 9.56 -2.53 -11.00
CA GLY A 167 9.08 -2.69 -9.62
C GLY A 167 10.21 -2.78 -8.61
N SER A 168 11.35 -2.11 -8.86
CA SER A 168 12.33 -1.89 -7.79
C SER A 168 11.71 -1.09 -6.66
N GLU A 169 12.30 -1.19 -5.47
CA GLU A 169 11.94 -0.36 -4.32
C GLU A 169 11.92 1.13 -4.68
N ASP A 170 10.92 1.85 -4.16
CA ASP A 170 10.78 3.30 -4.31
C ASP A 170 11.95 4.01 -3.59
N CYS A 171 12.79 4.74 -4.33
CA CYS A 171 13.90 5.46 -3.73
C CYS A 171 13.55 6.90 -3.36
N PRO A 172 13.67 7.29 -2.08
CA PRO A 172 13.53 8.68 -1.69
C PRO A 172 14.53 9.57 -2.45
N CYS A 173 14.03 10.60 -3.11
CA CYS A 173 14.86 11.57 -3.83
C CYS A 173 14.33 13.00 -3.65
N GLY A 174 15.15 13.98 -4.01
CA GLY A 174 14.84 15.39 -3.94
C GLY A 174 14.44 15.85 -2.53
N GLU A 175 13.45 16.74 -2.45
CA GLU A 175 13.03 17.34 -1.18
C GLU A 175 11.73 16.73 -0.66
N TRP A 176 11.76 16.28 0.59
CA TRP A 176 10.56 15.89 1.34
C TRP A 176 10.17 17.01 2.29
N LEU A 177 8.94 17.49 2.16
CA LEU A 177 8.43 18.67 2.86
C LEU A 177 7.23 18.29 3.72
N ASN A 178 7.18 18.79 4.95
CA ASN A 178 6.08 18.61 5.88
C ASN A 178 5.51 19.97 6.29
N TYR A 179 4.20 20.12 6.21
CA TYR A 179 3.49 21.36 6.52
C TYR A 179 2.50 21.13 7.66
N ASN A 180 2.21 22.18 8.42
CA ASN A 180 1.12 22.16 9.40
C ASN A 180 -0.24 22.50 8.75
N LYS A 181 -1.33 22.43 9.54
CA LYS A 181 -2.71 22.71 9.06
C LYS A 181 -2.91 24.13 8.51
N ASN A 182 -2.05 25.08 8.87
CA ASN A 182 -2.09 26.46 8.39
C ASN A 182 -1.27 26.65 7.09
N GLY A 183 -0.63 25.59 6.59
CA GLY A 183 0.23 25.64 5.40
C GLY A 183 1.66 26.10 5.66
N ASN A 184 2.08 26.23 6.92
CA ASN A 184 3.46 26.61 7.24
C ASN A 184 4.35 25.36 7.22
N LEU A 185 5.54 25.48 6.61
CA LEU A 185 6.55 24.41 6.61
C LEU A 185 7.05 24.16 8.04
N ILE A 186 7.02 22.90 8.48
CA ILE A 186 7.45 22.46 9.82
C ILE A 186 8.56 21.41 9.79
N GLY A 187 8.88 20.86 8.61
CA GLY A 187 9.96 19.89 8.47
C GLY A 187 10.40 19.75 7.02
N LYS A 188 11.70 19.56 6.82
CA LYS A 188 12.32 19.34 5.51
C LYS A 188 13.38 18.25 5.63
N LYS A 189 13.38 17.29 4.70
CA LYS A 189 14.45 16.32 4.52
C LYS A 189 14.92 16.39 3.07
N ILE A 190 16.23 16.39 2.87
CA ILE A 190 16.86 16.53 1.55
C ILE A 190 17.56 15.21 1.24
N TYR A 191 17.33 14.72 0.04
CA TYR A 191 17.98 13.56 -0.56
C TYR A 191 18.72 14.00 -1.83
N THR A 192 19.46 13.08 -2.44
CA THR A 192 20.05 13.27 -3.78
C THR A 192 18.99 13.66 -4.80
N SER A 193 19.37 14.45 -5.81
CA SER A 193 18.46 14.84 -6.89
C SER A 193 17.84 13.61 -7.56
N CYS A 194 16.54 13.70 -7.90
CA CYS A 194 15.86 12.62 -8.62
C CYS A 194 16.43 12.41 -10.02
N GLU A 195 17.13 13.40 -10.59
CA GLU A 195 17.76 13.31 -11.91
C GLU A 195 19.14 12.63 -11.87
N GLU A 196 19.78 12.55 -10.70
CA GLU A 196 21.16 12.09 -10.53
C GLU A 196 21.28 10.64 -10.04
N LEU A 197 20.16 9.95 -9.77
CA LEU A 197 20.15 8.59 -9.24
C LEU A 197 20.32 7.57 -10.38
N PRO A 198 21.51 6.92 -10.55
CA PRO A 198 21.76 6.05 -11.69
C PRO A 198 21.05 4.70 -11.57
N ILE A 199 20.85 4.24 -10.33
CA ILE A 199 20.07 3.08 -9.86
C ILE A 199 19.83 3.37 -8.37
N CYS A 200 18.75 2.83 -7.81
CA CYS A 200 18.40 2.84 -6.40
C CYS A 200 19.48 2.22 -5.47
N THR A 201 20.63 2.87 -5.31
CA THR A 201 21.57 2.59 -4.21
C THR A 201 21.29 3.62 -3.14
N MET A 202 20.70 3.18 -2.02
CA MET A 202 20.44 4.04 -0.86
C MET A 202 21.74 4.46 -0.17
N ASP A 203 22.55 5.30 -0.81
CA ASP A 203 23.56 6.10 -0.13
C ASP A 203 22.86 7.29 0.51
N VAL A 204 22.22 7.01 1.64
CA VAL A 204 21.71 8.03 2.54
C VAL A 204 22.93 8.69 3.17
N SER A 205 23.36 9.82 2.60
CA SER A 205 24.25 10.77 3.28
C SER A 205 23.51 11.47 4.43
N ALA A 206 23.08 10.70 5.42
CA ALA A 206 23.06 11.19 6.78
C ALA A 206 24.53 11.23 7.20
N SER A 207 24.94 12.29 7.88
CA SER A 207 26.24 12.35 8.54
C SER A 207 26.31 11.30 9.66
N ASN A 208 26.44 10.04 9.28
CA ASN A 208 26.93 9.00 10.16
C ASN A 208 28.42 9.29 10.29
N GLU A 209 28.87 9.67 11.48
CA GLU A 209 30.27 9.42 11.81
C GLU A 209 30.55 7.97 11.46
N ALA A 210 31.50 7.76 10.55
CA ALA A 210 31.78 6.44 10.01
C ALA A 210 32.07 5.48 11.17
N ILE A 211 31.38 4.33 11.18
CA ILE A 211 31.59 3.28 12.17
C ILE A 211 33.07 2.87 12.10
N SER A 212 33.76 2.92 13.24
CA SER A 212 35.18 2.59 13.29
C SER A 212 35.44 1.12 12.98
N GLU A 213 36.63 0.83 12.43
CA GLU A 213 36.99 -0.51 11.92
C GLU A 213 36.91 -1.61 12.99
N LYS A 214 37.01 -1.26 14.28
CA LYS A 214 36.89 -2.23 15.39
C LYS A 214 35.51 -2.91 15.41
N TRP A 215 34.45 -2.23 14.98
CA TRP A 215 33.09 -2.77 14.94
C TRP A 215 32.78 -3.54 13.66
N ILE A 216 33.56 -3.35 12.60
CA ILE A 216 33.29 -3.99 11.30
C ILE A 216 33.58 -5.49 11.42
N GLY A 217 32.61 -6.32 11.05
CA GLY A 217 32.74 -7.78 11.06
C GLY A 217 31.41 -8.53 11.16
N SER A 218 31.51 -9.85 11.16
CA SER A 218 30.38 -10.77 11.28
C SER A 218 30.36 -11.37 12.68
N TYR A 219 29.30 -11.09 13.43
CA TYR A 219 29.15 -11.52 14.80
C TYR A 219 28.10 -12.62 14.89
N LYS A 220 28.40 -13.66 15.66
CA LYS A 220 27.52 -14.82 15.85
C LYS A 220 27.15 -14.99 17.31
N LEU A 221 25.90 -15.36 17.52
CA LEU A 221 25.32 -15.68 18.82
C LEU A 221 24.33 -16.84 18.67
N ILE A 222 24.27 -17.72 19.66
CA ILE A 222 23.23 -18.74 19.76
C ILE A 222 22.39 -18.42 20.99
N ILE A 223 21.07 -18.30 20.81
CA ILE A 223 20.11 -18.01 21.87
C ILE A 223 19.28 -19.27 22.12
N GLN A 224 19.09 -19.61 23.40
CA GLN A 224 18.07 -20.56 23.80
C GLN A 224 16.77 -19.83 24.08
N GLY A 225 15.74 -20.11 23.28
CA GLY A 225 14.40 -19.56 23.46
C GLY A 225 13.57 -20.34 24.47
N LYS A 226 12.28 -20.00 24.51
CA LYS A 226 11.36 -20.46 25.57
C LYS A 226 10.96 -21.92 25.40
N GLY A 227 11.01 -22.68 26.50
CA GLY A 227 10.50 -24.05 26.61
C GLY A 227 11.58 -25.13 26.54
N SER A 228 11.23 -26.34 26.98
CA SER A 228 12.15 -27.48 27.12
C SER A 228 12.25 -28.39 25.90
N ARG A 229 11.66 -28.02 24.76
CA ARG A 229 11.70 -28.82 23.53
C ARG A 229 13.05 -28.66 22.83
N GLU A 230 13.59 -29.76 22.33
CA GLU A 230 14.67 -29.73 21.35
C GLU A 230 14.22 -28.93 20.12
N GLY A 231 15.04 -27.99 19.64
CA GLY A 231 14.72 -27.08 18.54
C GLY A 231 14.52 -25.60 18.92
N ASN A 232 14.59 -25.24 20.20
CA ASN A 232 14.51 -23.85 20.67
C ASN A 232 15.82 -23.05 20.57
N GLN A 233 16.75 -23.48 19.72
CA GLN A 233 17.98 -22.74 19.45
C GLN A 233 17.78 -21.81 18.27
N TYR A 234 18.15 -20.55 18.45
CA TYR A 234 18.10 -19.52 17.42
C TYR A 234 19.51 -19.04 17.17
N ASN A 235 19.94 -19.10 15.92
CA ASN A 235 21.19 -18.51 15.50
C ASN A 235 20.93 -17.04 15.18
N VAL A 236 21.84 -16.19 15.63
CA VAL A 236 21.82 -14.77 15.34
C VAL A 236 23.13 -14.41 14.67
N ASN A 237 23.03 -13.86 13.46
CA ASN A 237 24.14 -13.28 12.73
C ASN A 237 23.94 -11.77 12.69
N LEU A 238 24.97 -11.02 13.09
CA LEU A 238 24.98 -9.57 13.01
C LEU A 238 26.18 -9.16 12.17
N ASN A 239 25.94 -8.64 10.97
CA ASN A 239 26.98 -8.17 10.07
C ASN A 239 27.05 -6.65 10.14
N ILE A 240 28.17 -6.11 10.64
CA ILE A 240 28.41 -4.68 10.73
C ILE A 240 29.42 -4.31 9.64
N ASN A 241 29.05 -3.40 8.74
CA ASN A 241 29.96 -2.79 7.78
C ASN A 241 29.92 -1.25 7.93
N LYS A 242 30.58 -0.52 7.01
CA LYS A 242 30.67 0.95 7.08
C LYS A 242 29.32 1.63 6.86
N ASP A 243 28.44 0.99 6.11
CA ASP A 243 27.26 1.61 5.54
C ASP A 243 25.97 1.16 6.28
N ASN A 244 25.96 -0.07 6.77
CA ASN A 244 24.80 -0.69 7.40
C ASN A 244 25.18 -1.77 8.43
N VAL A 245 24.18 -2.11 9.25
CA VAL A 245 24.20 -3.28 10.13
C VAL A 245 23.05 -4.19 9.75
N ILE A 246 23.36 -5.43 9.36
CA ILE A 246 22.35 -6.44 9.03
C ILE A 246 22.23 -7.39 10.21
N PHE A 247 21.01 -7.54 10.72
CA PHE A 247 20.64 -8.52 11.73
C PHE A 247 19.85 -9.63 11.06
N GLU A 248 20.34 -10.86 11.19
CA GLU A 248 19.67 -12.07 10.74
C GLU A 248 19.47 -12.98 11.94
N LEU A 249 18.27 -13.57 12.03
CA LEU A 249 17.94 -14.58 13.02
C LEU A 249 17.20 -15.73 12.36
N ASP A 250 17.71 -16.94 12.56
CA ASP A 250 17.14 -18.19 12.07
C ASP A 250 16.94 -19.20 13.21
N GLY A 251 15.84 -19.95 13.15
CA GLY A 251 15.52 -21.01 14.09
C GLY A 251 14.22 -21.72 13.74
N TYR A 252 13.75 -22.61 14.62
CA TYR A 252 12.52 -23.36 14.36
C TYR A 252 11.33 -22.42 14.14
N GLN A 253 10.77 -22.44 12.93
CA GLN A 253 9.64 -21.61 12.48
C GLN A 253 9.86 -20.09 12.62
N VAL A 254 11.10 -19.64 12.73
CA VAL A 254 11.44 -18.21 12.82
C VAL A 254 12.53 -17.89 11.82
N TYR A 255 12.25 -16.91 10.96
CA TYR A 255 13.23 -16.24 10.14
C TYR A 255 12.97 -14.74 10.21
N GLN A 256 14.01 -13.97 10.54
CA GLN A 256 13.94 -12.52 10.67
C GLN A 256 15.21 -11.91 10.09
N ASN A 257 15.05 -10.90 9.25
CA ASN A 257 16.17 -10.26 8.58
C ASN A 257 15.92 -8.75 8.52
N PHE A 258 16.75 -7.96 9.19
CA PHE A 258 16.53 -6.53 9.39
C PHE A 258 17.78 -5.72 9.11
N ILE A 259 17.58 -4.52 8.58
CA ILE A 259 18.60 -3.48 8.58
C ILE A 259 18.45 -2.67 9.87
N LEU A 260 19.57 -2.47 10.55
CA LEU A 260 19.69 -1.65 11.74
C LEU A 260 20.50 -0.40 11.43
N SER A 261 20.12 0.73 12.02
CA SER A 261 20.98 1.90 12.14
C SER A 261 21.91 1.75 13.33
N ALA A 262 23.13 2.25 13.20
CA ALA A 262 24.13 2.23 14.26
C ALA A 262 24.65 3.62 14.58
N THR A 263 24.81 3.92 15.86
CA THR A 263 25.48 5.13 16.35
C THR A 263 26.61 4.72 17.28
N GLU A 264 27.84 5.08 16.93
CA GLU A 264 29.02 4.82 17.76
C GLU A 264 29.18 5.93 18.81
N ASN A 265 29.52 5.53 20.04
CA ASN A 265 29.99 6.43 21.09
C ASN A 265 31.15 5.76 21.83
N ASN A 266 32.38 6.13 21.47
CA ASN A 266 33.61 5.59 22.06
C ASN A 266 33.65 4.06 22.01
N ASN A 267 33.41 3.36 23.13
CA ASN A 267 33.49 1.90 23.25
C ASN A 267 32.15 1.20 23.15
N GLU A 268 31.13 1.92 22.66
CA GLU A 268 29.78 1.41 22.50
C GLU A 268 29.24 1.70 21.10
N ILE A 269 28.43 0.79 20.57
CA ILE A 269 27.62 1.00 19.37
C ILE A 269 26.16 0.71 19.69
N GLN A 270 25.31 1.72 19.54
CA GLN A 270 23.88 1.62 19.75
C GLN A 270 23.19 1.21 18.46
N LEU A 271 22.35 0.18 18.52
CA LEU A 271 21.63 -0.39 17.39
C LEU A 271 20.13 -0.13 17.50
N THR A 272 19.54 0.36 16.42
CA THR A 272 18.10 0.62 16.32
C THR A 272 17.56 0.04 15.01
N TYR A 273 16.38 -0.56 15.04
CA TYR A 273 15.69 -1.04 13.86
C TYR A 273 15.49 0.09 12.84
N LYS A 274 15.80 -0.19 11.57
CA LYS A 274 15.51 0.71 10.45
C LYS A 274 14.39 0.15 9.59
N GLU A 275 14.58 -1.03 9.02
CA GLU A 275 13.64 -1.67 8.08
C GLU A 275 13.80 -3.19 8.03
N SER A 276 12.83 -3.87 7.45
CA SER A 276 12.85 -5.32 7.23
C SER A 276 13.39 -5.64 5.85
N ILE A 277 14.18 -6.71 5.76
CA ILE A 277 14.55 -7.37 4.50
C ILE A 277 13.50 -8.46 4.25
N ASP A 278 13.09 -8.63 2.99
CA ASP A 278 12.14 -9.65 2.52
C ASP A 278 10.78 -9.65 3.24
N ASP A 279 10.28 -8.46 3.61
CA ASP A 279 9.02 -8.28 4.36
C ASP A 279 8.94 -9.11 5.67
N THR A 280 10.09 -9.48 6.25
CA THR A 280 10.11 -10.26 7.49
C THR A 280 9.47 -9.47 8.63
N LYS A 281 8.62 -10.15 9.40
CA LYS A 281 7.84 -9.55 10.51
C LYS A 281 8.27 -10.14 11.85
N SER A 282 8.18 -9.30 12.88
CA SER A 282 8.33 -9.73 14.26
C SER A 282 7.36 -8.97 15.14
N TRP A 283 6.59 -9.71 15.94
CA TRP A 283 5.69 -9.12 16.93
C TRP A 283 6.46 -8.27 17.96
N ALA A 284 7.74 -8.56 18.20
CA ALA A 284 8.55 -7.80 19.14
C ALA A 284 8.85 -6.38 18.64
N LEU A 285 8.80 -6.15 17.32
CA LEU A 285 8.97 -4.83 16.72
C LEU A 285 7.81 -3.87 17.00
N GLU A 286 6.63 -4.39 17.39
CA GLU A 286 5.52 -3.57 17.90
C GLU A 286 5.80 -3.05 19.32
N LYS A 287 6.68 -3.73 20.07
CA LYS A 287 7.02 -3.38 21.45
C LYS A 287 8.31 -2.60 21.57
N THR A 288 9.30 -2.87 20.72
CA THR A 288 10.58 -2.18 20.74
C THR A 288 11.19 -2.09 19.34
N LYS A 289 11.77 -0.92 19.04
CA LYS A 289 12.69 -0.73 17.91
C LYS A 289 14.15 -0.66 18.37
N ASN A 290 14.39 -0.75 19.68
CA ASN A 290 15.72 -0.70 20.28
C ASN A 290 16.36 -2.10 20.24
N PHE A 291 17.38 -2.25 19.40
CA PHE A 291 18.19 -3.47 19.30
C PHE A 291 19.34 -3.47 20.31
N GLY A 292 19.53 -2.37 21.04
CA GLY A 292 20.36 -2.31 22.22
C GLY A 292 21.76 -1.78 21.95
N VAL A 293 22.71 -2.13 22.83
CA VAL A 293 24.07 -1.58 22.79
C VAL A 293 25.06 -2.72 22.81
N ILE A 294 26.04 -2.68 21.89
CA ILE A 294 27.20 -3.55 21.94
C ILE A 294 28.35 -2.76 22.56
N THR A 295 28.95 -3.31 23.60
CA THR A 295 30.13 -2.74 24.26
C THR A 295 31.35 -3.62 23.98
N HIS A 296 32.50 -2.99 23.76
CA HIS A 296 33.77 -3.68 23.60
C HIS A 296 34.58 -3.56 24.89
N SER A 297 34.77 -4.67 25.60
CA SER A 297 35.50 -4.72 26.87
C SER A 297 36.25 -6.04 27.03
N ASN A 298 37.53 -5.97 27.41
CA ASN A 298 38.41 -7.13 27.61
C ASN A 298 38.41 -8.10 26.41
N ASP A 299 38.60 -7.55 25.20
CA ASP A 299 38.59 -8.29 23.92
C ASP A 299 37.31 -9.10 23.65
N LYS A 300 36.20 -8.71 24.28
CA LYS A 300 34.88 -9.31 24.08
C LYS A 300 33.88 -8.24 23.65
N TYR A 301 32.97 -8.65 22.78
CA TYR A 301 31.83 -7.86 22.34
C TYR A 301 30.61 -8.34 23.11
N ILE A 302 30.07 -7.47 23.97
CA ILE A 302 28.93 -7.79 24.84
C ILE A 302 27.73 -6.99 24.35
N TRP A 303 26.66 -7.69 23.98
CA TRP A 303 25.44 -7.09 23.49
C TRP A 303 24.35 -7.15 24.57
N SER A 304 23.79 -6.01 24.93
CA SER A 304 22.55 -5.93 25.70
C SER A 304 21.43 -5.55 24.74
N SER A 305 20.48 -6.45 24.48
CA SER A 305 19.47 -6.29 23.44
C SER A 305 18.04 -6.42 23.97
N PRO A 306 17.31 -5.30 24.16
CA PRO A 306 15.91 -5.32 24.55
C PRO A 306 15.03 -6.10 23.57
N TYR A 307 15.37 -6.05 22.28
CA TYR A 307 14.68 -6.82 21.24
C TYR A 307 14.77 -8.33 21.48
N LEU A 308 15.97 -8.86 21.72
CA LEU A 308 16.17 -10.29 22.00
C LEU A 308 15.53 -10.68 23.33
N ASP A 309 15.62 -9.82 24.34
CA ASP A 309 15.05 -10.09 25.66
C ASP A 309 13.52 -10.24 25.59
N ILE A 310 12.86 -9.33 24.87
CA ILE A 310 11.41 -9.40 24.62
C ILE A 310 11.07 -10.65 23.81
N SER A 311 11.82 -10.91 22.74
CA SER A 311 11.52 -11.97 21.78
C SER A 311 11.67 -13.37 22.39
N PHE A 312 12.73 -13.61 23.16
CA PHE A 312 13.17 -14.97 23.50
C PHE A 312 13.29 -15.27 25.00
N THR A 313 13.30 -14.26 25.89
CA THR A 313 13.58 -14.49 27.33
C THR A 313 12.54 -13.87 28.28
N ASP A 314 11.31 -13.64 27.80
CA ASP A 314 10.21 -13.06 28.59
C ASP A 314 10.54 -11.68 29.17
N GLY A 315 11.37 -10.90 28.46
CA GLY A 315 11.83 -9.58 28.90
C GLY A 315 12.89 -9.63 30.00
N LYS A 316 13.40 -10.82 30.35
CA LYS A 316 14.54 -10.94 31.27
C LYS A 316 15.78 -10.36 30.59
N LYS A 317 16.36 -9.34 31.21
CA LYS A 317 17.59 -8.70 30.73
C LYS A 317 18.75 -9.67 30.73
N ASN A 318 19.34 -9.92 29.55
CA ASN A 318 20.55 -10.72 29.42
C ASN A 318 21.68 -9.90 28.78
N GLN A 319 22.89 -10.41 28.97
CA GLN A 319 24.08 -9.97 28.25
C GLN A 319 24.52 -11.11 27.34
N TYR A 320 24.60 -10.82 26.04
CA TYR A 320 24.96 -11.78 25.02
C TYR A 320 26.41 -11.55 24.61
N VAL A 321 27.24 -12.59 24.66
CA VAL A 321 28.63 -12.51 24.19
C VAL A 321 28.64 -12.83 22.70
N LEU A 322 28.99 -11.84 21.90
CA LEU A 322 29.12 -11.99 20.45
C LEU A 322 30.47 -12.62 20.10
N LYS A 323 30.45 -13.63 19.23
CA LYS A 323 31.65 -14.19 18.62
C LYS A 323 31.87 -13.51 17.28
N LYS A 324 32.84 -12.62 17.20
CA LYS A 324 33.33 -12.03 15.95
C LYS A 324 34.10 -13.06 15.14
#